data_AF-A0A2S8FZ18-F1
#
_entry.id   AF-A0A2S8FZ18-F1
#
_cell.length_a   1.000
_cell.length_b   1.000
_cell.length_c   1.000
_cell.angle_alpha   90.00
_cell.angle_beta   90.00
_cell.angle_gamma   90.00
#
_symmetry.space_group_name_H-M   'P 1'
#
loop_
_entity.id
_entity.type
_entity.pdbx_description
1 polymer ?
#
loop_
_entity_poly.entity_id
_entity_poly.type
_entity_poly.pdbx_seq_one_letter_code
_entity_poly.pdbx_strand_id
1 'polypeptide(L)'
;MRNAYLFTLFLGLSWSAPAIAAEAEQPTLDGMSALLEKSLTAIDDDNDGKVPLLNVIRAVRPLGFGAQSNSESSVSTGRGRGQGNRGGRGMSRDASGSEAGGQSRGGRRGRGGEASQGQAASPTSGRGGRGGFDPVERFKSFDQDGDGLLKGDEINARLTGSKYAEDGEVSLEEFQAAFEEMRASMSAGGGHNHGGGGHGGGGQGPGGQRGGNRGAPTATTSEDAALLVSFDQNRDRVIELPEIKLALSQEVERLTQARMTLDKDQDGAISKSEFAAQVESDDPATLDEDGFDRRTRMMFNREDTDQDGAITEEEIKQQVLQQTGRRVLALGYCLEFADLDANRDQQISADEVTKLGSTELSDLLAISGEEPLPCEAFYATIYRRLARR
;
A
#
# COMPACT_ATOMS: atom_id res chain seq x y z
N MET A 1 32.08 -73.85 -10.45
CA MET A 1 31.40 -72.87 -9.59
C MET A 1 31.22 -71.60 -10.42
N ARG A 2 30.05 -71.45 -11.06
CA ARG A 2 29.04 -70.42 -10.72
C ARG A 2 29.64 -69.00 -10.62
N ASN A 3 29.41 -68.19 -11.65
CA ASN A 3 28.77 -66.85 -11.52
C ASN A 3 28.62 -66.22 -12.92
N ALA A 4 27.42 -66.34 -13.48
CA ALA A 4 26.99 -65.57 -14.64
C ALA A 4 26.38 -64.26 -14.14
N TYR A 5 27.02 -63.13 -14.46
CA TYR A 5 26.49 -61.80 -14.19
C TYR A 5 25.64 -61.35 -15.39
N LEU A 6 24.33 -61.28 -15.17
CA LEU A 6 23.38 -60.60 -16.04
C LEU A 6 23.40 -59.11 -15.69
N PHE A 7 23.95 -58.30 -16.60
CA PHE A 7 23.96 -56.84 -16.52
C PHE A 7 22.76 -56.33 -17.32
N THR A 8 21.63 -56.11 -16.65
CA THR A 8 20.40 -55.55 -17.25
C THR A 8 20.57 -54.04 -17.39
N LEU A 9 20.76 -53.60 -18.64
CA LEU A 9 20.89 -52.21 -19.03
C LEU A 9 19.48 -51.61 -19.14
N PHE A 10 19.05 -50.90 -18.10
CA PHE A 10 17.81 -50.12 -18.09
C PHE A 10 18.03 -48.85 -18.93
N LEU A 11 17.54 -48.86 -20.17
CA LEU A 11 17.36 -47.63 -20.95
C LEU A 11 16.28 -46.79 -20.26
N GLY A 12 16.71 -45.73 -19.56
CA GLY A 12 15.82 -44.69 -19.07
C GLY A 12 15.27 -43.88 -20.25
N LEU A 13 14.09 -44.24 -20.73
CA LEU A 13 13.24 -43.33 -21.48
C LEU A 13 12.81 -42.20 -20.55
N SER A 14 13.55 -41.09 -20.55
CA SER A 14 13.07 -39.83 -20.02
C SER A 14 11.89 -39.39 -20.88
N TRP A 15 10.67 -39.58 -20.39
CA TRP A 15 9.51 -38.88 -20.91
C TRP A 15 9.70 -37.38 -20.60
N SER A 16 10.31 -36.66 -21.52
CA SER A 16 10.18 -35.21 -21.60
C SER A 16 8.71 -34.96 -21.98
N ALA A 17 7.84 -34.84 -20.98
CA ALA A 17 6.54 -34.24 -21.22
C ALA A 17 6.82 -32.87 -21.86
N PRO A 18 6.23 -32.53 -23.02
CA PRO A 18 6.30 -31.17 -23.51
C PRO A 18 5.70 -30.33 -22.39
N ALA A 19 6.51 -29.47 -21.79
CA ALA A 19 5.99 -28.35 -21.04
C ALA A 19 5.25 -27.51 -22.08
N ILE A 20 3.98 -27.83 -22.29
CA ILE A 20 3.00 -26.87 -22.79
C ILE A 20 2.94 -25.87 -21.65
N ALA A 21 3.90 -24.94 -21.64
CA ALA A 21 3.72 -23.69 -20.94
C ALA A 21 2.48 -23.11 -21.63
N ALA A 22 1.33 -23.28 -20.99
CA ALA A 22 0.19 -22.45 -21.29
C ALA A 22 0.74 -21.04 -21.12
N GLU A 23 0.97 -20.34 -22.24
CA GLU A 23 1.29 -18.92 -22.21
C GLU A 23 0.17 -18.31 -21.39
N ALA A 24 0.50 -17.90 -20.17
CA ALA A 24 -0.44 -17.20 -19.32
C ALA A 24 -0.85 -15.97 -20.12
N GLU A 25 -2.10 -15.98 -20.58
CA GLU A 25 -2.62 -14.92 -21.44
C GLU A 25 -2.41 -13.60 -20.70
N GLN A 26 -1.62 -12.72 -21.32
CA GLN A 26 -1.24 -11.48 -20.65
C GLN A 26 -2.51 -10.67 -20.36
N PRO A 27 -2.63 -10.06 -19.17
CA PRO A 27 -3.84 -9.33 -18.82
C PRO A 27 -4.03 -8.15 -19.79
N THR A 28 -5.13 -8.18 -20.52
CA THR A 28 -5.54 -7.10 -21.42
C THR A 28 -6.62 -6.24 -20.76
N LEU A 29 -6.77 -5.00 -21.22
CA LEU A 29 -7.85 -4.12 -20.77
C LEU A 29 -9.23 -4.75 -21.02
N ASP A 30 -9.41 -5.37 -22.18
CA ASP A 30 -10.66 -6.02 -22.56
C ASP A 30 -10.97 -7.25 -21.67
N GLY A 31 -9.94 -8.06 -21.35
CA GLY A 31 -10.09 -9.18 -20.43
C GLY A 31 -10.46 -8.73 -19.01
N MET A 32 -9.84 -7.66 -18.52
CA MET A 32 -10.17 -7.06 -17.22
C MET A 32 -11.59 -6.49 -17.19
N SER A 33 -12.00 -5.74 -18.22
CA SER A 33 -13.35 -5.18 -18.28
C SER A 33 -14.42 -6.26 -18.39
N ALA A 34 -14.22 -7.28 -19.22
CA ALA A 34 -15.15 -8.40 -19.38
C ALA A 34 -15.32 -9.19 -18.08
N LEU A 35 -14.25 -9.33 -17.29
CA LEU A 35 -14.31 -9.97 -15.99
C LEU A 35 -15.16 -9.16 -15.00
N LEU A 36 -14.96 -7.84 -14.91
CA LEU A 36 -15.78 -6.99 -14.05
C LEU A 36 -17.23 -6.92 -14.51
N GLU A 37 -17.47 -6.87 -15.83
CA GLU A 37 -18.81 -6.93 -16.40
C GLU A 37 -19.54 -8.18 -15.92
N LYS A 38 -18.94 -9.36 -16.09
CA LYS A 38 -19.50 -10.63 -15.58
C LYS A 38 -19.82 -10.56 -14.08
N SER A 39 -18.90 -10.02 -13.28
CA SER A 39 -19.06 -9.91 -11.83
C SER A 39 -20.10 -8.87 -11.41
N LEU A 40 -20.27 -7.78 -12.16
CA LEU A 40 -21.26 -6.74 -11.89
C LEU A 40 -22.66 -7.17 -12.29
N THR A 41 -22.81 -7.92 -13.38
CA THR A 41 -24.09 -8.55 -13.75
C THR A 41 -24.61 -9.46 -12.64
N ALA A 42 -23.72 -10.07 -11.84
CA ALA A 42 -24.14 -10.91 -10.71
C ALA A 42 -24.83 -10.13 -9.58
N ILE A 43 -24.61 -8.81 -9.47
CA ILE A 43 -25.22 -7.92 -8.47
C ILE A 43 -26.17 -6.88 -9.08
N ASP A 44 -26.44 -7.00 -10.38
CA ASP A 44 -27.37 -6.18 -11.15
C ASP A 44 -28.76 -6.85 -11.09
N ASP A 45 -29.56 -6.46 -10.10
CA ASP A 45 -30.86 -7.08 -9.81
C ASP A 45 -31.86 -6.95 -10.98
N ASP A 46 -31.84 -5.84 -11.72
CA ASP A 46 -32.76 -5.54 -12.82
C ASP A 46 -32.18 -5.77 -14.22
N ASN A 47 -30.90 -6.14 -14.31
CA ASN A 47 -30.19 -6.48 -15.55
C ASN A 47 -30.24 -5.34 -16.59
N ASP A 48 -30.21 -4.10 -16.13
CA ASP A 48 -30.20 -2.92 -17.00
C ASP A 48 -28.77 -2.46 -17.37
N GLY A 49 -27.75 -3.12 -16.80
CA GLY A 49 -26.34 -2.81 -17.00
C GLY A 49 -25.86 -1.62 -16.18
N LYS A 50 -26.65 -1.16 -15.20
CA LYS A 50 -26.37 -0.01 -14.34
C LYS A 50 -26.36 -0.45 -12.89
N VAL A 51 -25.18 -0.49 -12.29
CA VAL A 51 -25.05 -0.90 -10.88
C VAL A 51 -24.82 0.33 -10.01
N PRO A 52 -25.69 0.63 -9.03
CA PRO A 52 -25.42 1.70 -8.07
C PRO A 52 -24.08 1.48 -7.37
N LEU A 53 -23.21 2.49 -7.38
CA LEU A 53 -21.89 2.44 -6.72
C LEU A 53 -22.00 2.01 -5.26
N LEU A 54 -23.08 2.40 -4.58
CA LEU A 54 -23.35 2.00 -3.21
C LEU A 54 -23.57 0.49 -3.03
N ASN A 55 -24.19 -0.18 -4.02
CA ASN A 55 -24.38 -1.64 -3.99
C ASN A 55 -23.04 -2.35 -4.16
N VAL A 56 -22.20 -1.88 -5.09
CA VAL A 56 -20.82 -2.35 -5.28
C VAL A 56 -20.03 -2.22 -3.98
N ILE A 57 -20.03 -1.04 -3.34
CA ILE A 57 -19.33 -0.80 -2.07
C ILE A 57 -19.84 -1.72 -0.96
N ARG A 58 -21.16 -1.92 -0.84
CA ARG A 58 -21.77 -2.80 0.16
C ARG A 58 -21.39 -4.26 -0.04
N ALA A 59 -21.27 -4.71 -1.28
CA ALA A 59 -20.84 -6.06 -1.62
C ALA A 59 -19.38 -6.32 -1.22
N VAL A 60 -18.47 -5.39 -1.53
CA VAL A 60 -17.02 -5.66 -1.41
C VAL A 60 -16.43 -5.28 -0.05
N ARG A 61 -17.02 -4.31 0.67
CA ARG A 61 -16.47 -3.83 1.94
C ARG A 61 -16.42 -4.90 3.04
N PRO A 62 -17.46 -5.74 3.26
CA PRO A 62 -17.39 -6.83 4.24
C PRO A 62 -16.27 -7.84 3.95
N LEU A 63 -15.87 -7.96 2.67
CA LEU A 63 -14.80 -8.84 2.21
C LEU A 63 -13.39 -8.24 2.38
N GLY A 64 -13.29 -7.10 3.07
CA GLY A 64 -12.03 -6.40 3.34
C GLY A 64 -11.55 -5.49 2.21
N PHE A 65 -12.33 -5.33 1.14
CA PHE A 65 -11.97 -4.39 0.07
C PHE A 65 -11.97 -2.95 0.61
N GLY A 66 -10.84 -2.26 0.45
CA GLY A 66 -10.67 -0.90 0.94
C GLY A 66 -10.55 -0.76 2.47
N ALA A 67 -10.55 -1.86 3.22
CA ALA A 67 -10.40 -1.82 4.67
C ALA A 67 -8.96 -1.43 5.02
N GLN A 68 -8.75 -0.21 5.53
CA GLN A 68 -7.46 0.13 6.15
C GLN A 68 -7.20 -0.88 7.27
N SER A 69 -6.19 -1.72 7.11
CA SER A 69 -5.84 -2.68 8.14
C SER A 69 -5.57 -1.89 9.42
N ASN A 70 -6.51 -1.93 10.38
CA ASN A 70 -6.36 -1.37 11.72
C ASN A 70 -5.36 -2.20 12.54
N SER A 71 -4.21 -2.51 11.92
CA SER A 71 -3.16 -3.40 12.40
C SER A 71 -2.39 -2.85 13.60
N GLU A 72 -2.77 -1.67 14.11
CA GLU A 72 -2.10 -1.03 15.23
C GLU A 72 -2.89 -0.98 16.55
N SER A 73 -4.12 -1.50 16.63
CA SER A 73 -4.93 -1.32 17.86
C SER A 73 -5.33 -2.57 18.64
N SER A 74 -4.99 -3.79 18.18
CA SER A 74 -4.97 -4.95 19.08
C SER A 74 -3.68 -4.94 19.91
N VAL A 75 -3.55 -3.90 20.75
CA VAL A 75 -2.70 -3.93 21.93
C VAL A 75 -2.99 -5.24 22.63
N SER A 76 -2.03 -6.14 22.58
CA SER A 76 -1.95 -7.36 23.38
C SER A 76 -2.04 -6.97 24.85
N THR A 77 -3.26 -6.78 25.36
CA THR A 77 -3.61 -6.71 26.78
C THR A 77 -3.54 -8.14 27.33
N GLY A 78 -2.35 -8.74 27.27
CA GLY A 78 -2.28 -10.19 27.38
C GLY A 78 -0.90 -10.77 27.60
N ARG A 79 -0.04 -10.10 28.39
CA ARG A 79 0.94 -10.81 29.23
C ARG A 79 1.38 -9.92 30.38
N GLY A 80 0.61 -10.04 31.46
CA GLY A 80 1.10 -9.72 32.79
C GLY A 80 2.49 -10.33 32.95
N ARG A 81 3.48 -9.45 33.13
CA ARG A 81 4.78 -9.81 33.69
C ARG A 81 4.49 -10.36 35.07
N GLY A 82 4.37 -11.69 35.15
CA GLY A 82 4.48 -12.41 36.39
C GLY A 82 5.77 -11.97 37.08
N GLN A 83 5.60 -11.43 38.29
CA GLN A 83 6.63 -11.36 39.32
C GLN A 83 7.09 -12.79 39.62
N GLY A 84 7.99 -13.30 38.78
CA GLY A 84 8.69 -14.56 38.99
C GLY A 84 9.98 -14.30 39.74
N ASN A 85 9.85 -14.10 41.05
CA ASN A 85 10.92 -14.18 42.02
C ASN A 85 11.57 -15.59 41.97
N ARG A 86 12.80 -15.71 41.45
CA ARG A 86 13.77 -16.80 41.68
C ARG A 86 15.12 -16.27 41.15
N GLY A 87 16.12 -15.92 41.95
CA GLY A 87 16.60 -16.63 43.13
C GLY A 87 17.67 -17.64 42.70
N GLY A 88 18.92 -17.19 42.58
CA GLY A 88 20.11 -18.01 42.31
C GLY A 88 21.19 -17.11 41.70
N ARG A 89 22.08 -16.46 42.44
CA ARG A 89 23.02 -16.91 43.50
C ARG A 89 23.99 -17.98 43.00
N GLY A 90 25.18 -17.50 42.60
CA GLY A 90 26.46 -18.20 42.71
C GLY A 90 26.91 -18.93 41.44
N MET A 91 27.94 -18.41 40.78
CA MET A 91 29.32 -18.80 41.06
C MET A 91 30.29 -17.93 40.26
N SER A 92 31.18 -17.27 41.00
CA SER A 92 32.50 -16.86 40.55
C SER A 92 33.31 -18.09 40.12
N ARG A 93 34.15 -17.95 39.07
CA ARG A 93 35.61 -18.10 39.18
C ARG A 93 36.26 -17.90 37.81
N ASP A 94 37.16 -16.92 37.77
CA ASP A 94 38.55 -16.97 37.31
C ASP A 94 38.87 -17.59 35.94
N ALA A 95 39.37 -16.74 35.03
CA ALA A 95 40.58 -16.92 34.20
C ALA A 95 40.63 -15.77 33.16
N SER A 96 41.38 -14.69 33.35
CA SER A 96 42.84 -14.51 33.20
C SER A 96 43.35 -14.55 31.75
N GLY A 97 43.94 -13.42 31.31
CA GLY A 97 44.78 -13.25 30.10
C GLY A 97 44.02 -12.62 28.94
N SER A 98 44.44 -11.54 28.26
CA SER A 98 45.73 -10.86 28.11
C SER A 98 45.46 -9.48 27.50
N GLU A 99 45.92 -8.37 28.09
CA GLU A 99 47.08 -7.58 27.65
C GLU A 99 47.23 -7.31 26.14
N ALA A 100 46.77 -6.14 25.70
CA ALA A 100 47.40 -5.23 24.73
C ALA A 100 46.53 -3.95 24.71
N GLY A 101 46.98 -2.75 25.07
CA GLY A 101 48.25 -2.12 24.76
C GLY A 101 48.05 -1.18 23.56
N GLY A 102 47.47 0.01 23.76
CA GLY A 102 47.19 0.95 22.66
C GLY A 102 46.89 2.36 23.14
N GLN A 103 47.95 3.10 23.52
CA GLN A 103 47.93 4.54 23.78
C GLN A 103 47.93 5.33 22.46
N SER A 104 47.06 6.32 22.33
CA SER A 104 47.25 7.52 21.50
C SER A 104 46.37 8.64 22.07
N ARG A 105 46.93 9.69 22.70
CA ARG A 105 47.47 10.92 22.06
C ARG A 105 46.51 11.42 20.98
N GLY A 106 45.88 12.60 21.02
CA GLY A 106 46.20 13.88 21.64
C GLY A 106 45.94 14.99 20.60
N GLY A 107 45.42 16.15 21.02
CA GLY A 107 45.20 17.36 20.18
C GLY A 107 43.73 17.77 20.19
N ARG A 108 43.24 18.82 20.88
CA ARG A 108 43.62 20.25 20.95
C ARG A 108 43.72 20.94 19.58
N ARG A 109 42.66 21.67 19.23
CA ARG A 109 42.53 22.99 18.54
C ARG A 109 41.02 23.28 18.55
N GLY A 110 40.45 24.35 19.10
CA GLY A 110 40.93 25.69 19.37
C GLY A 110 40.26 26.66 18.39
N ARG A 111 39.70 27.77 18.93
CA ARG A 111 39.42 29.06 18.25
C ARG A 111 38.13 29.07 17.40
N GLY A 112 37.18 29.99 17.51
CA GLY A 112 37.13 31.32 18.13
C GLY A 112 36.63 32.33 17.08
N GLY A 113 35.67 33.19 17.46
CA GLY A 113 35.18 34.35 16.68
C GLY A 113 33.99 34.03 15.77
N GLU A 114 32.99 34.87 15.57
CA GLU A 114 32.85 36.31 15.81
C GLU A 114 31.37 36.68 16.04
N ALA A 115 31.16 37.64 16.93
CA ALA A 115 29.92 38.36 17.07
C ALA A 115 29.87 39.45 15.98
N SER A 116 28.86 39.41 15.10
CA SER A 116 28.51 40.55 14.25
C SER A 116 27.33 41.30 14.86
N GLN A 117 27.62 42.50 15.38
CA GLN A 117 26.64 43.50 15.77
C GLN A 117 25.97 44.11 14.53
N GLY A 118 24.67 44.34 14.65
CA GLY A 118 24.03 45.57 14.17
C GLY A 118 23.73 45.66 12.67
N GLN A 119 22.61 45.08 12.24
CA GLN A 119 21.82 45.66 11.15
C GLN A 119 20.35 45.73 11.54
N ALA A 120 19.78 46.90 11.24
CA ALA A 120 18.49 47.37 11.69
C ALA A 120 17.34 46.48 11.20
N ALA A 121 16.36 46.31 12.08
CA ALA A 121 15.13 45.59 11.84
C ALA A 121 14.29 46.28 10.73
N SER A 122 14.24 45.65 9.56
CA SER A 122 13.07 45.67 8.70
C SER A 122 12.14 44.52 9.11
N PRO A 123 10.81 44.71 9.16
CA PRO A 123 9.86 43.66 9.50
C PRO A 123 9.70 42.73 8.30
N THR A 124 10.66 41.83 8.11
CA THR A 124 10.58 40.78 7.09
C THR A 124 10.04 39.51 7.74
N SER A 125 8.83 39.17 7.34
CA SER A 125 8.21 37.86 7.45
C SER A 125 9.22 36.73 7.23
N GLY A 126 9.51 35.94 8.27
CA GLY A 126 10.56 34.92 8.12
C GLY A 126 10.86 34.07 9.34
N ARG A 127 9.94 33.18 9.72
CA ARG A 127 10.30 31.84 10.19
C ARG A 127 9.11 30.93 9.91
N GLY A 128 9.27 30.01 8.95
CA GLY A 128 8.25 29.11 8.42
C GLY A 128 7.63 28.20 9.48
N GLY A 129 6.76 28.77 10.32
CA GLY A 129 5.74 28.01 11.01
C GLY A 129 4.81 27.44 9.94
N ARG A 130 4.46 26.15 10.10
CA ARG A 130 3.37 25.48 9.36
C ARG A 130 2.31 26.52 9.01
N GLY A 131 2.13 26.76 7.71
CA GLY A 131 1.25 27.81 7.19
C GLY A 131 -0.02 27.87 8.02
N GLY A 132 -0.20 29.00 8.70
CA GLY A 132 -1.39 29.22 9.49
C GLY A 132 -2.57 28.99 8.57
N PHE A 133 -3.37 28.00 8.89
CA PHE A 133 -4.53 27.66 8.11
C PHE A 133 -5.49 28.84 8.16
N ASP A 134 -5.63 29.58 7.05
CA ASP A 134 -6.57 30.68 6.92
C ASP A 134 -7.89 30.15 6.34
N PRO A 135 -9.00 30.16 7.11
CA PRO A 135 -10.30 29.72 6.65
C PRO A 135 -10.79 30.46 5.40
N VAL A 136 -10.42 31.73 5.24
CA VAL A 136 -10.86 32.58 4.12
C VAL A 136 -10.20 32.15 2.82
N GLU A 137 -8.91 31.84 2.84
CA GLU A 137 -8.21 31.35 1.65
C GLU A 137 -8.74 29.98 1.23
N ARG A 138 -9.06 29.11 2.20
CA ARG A 138 -9.62 27.80 1.86
C ARG A 138 -11.05 27.88 1.36
N PHE A 139 -11.87 28.77 1.91
CA PHE A 139 -13.20 29.03 1.38
C PHE A 139 -13.13 29.44 -0.09
N LYS A 140 -12.27 30.42 -0.42
CA LYS A 140 -12.03 30.86 -1.81
C LYS A 140 -11.51 29.76 -2.74
N SER A 141 -10.88 28.72 -2.20
CA SER A 141 -10.43 27.57 -3.01
C SER A 141 -11.56 26.59 -3.33
N PHE A 142 -12.65 26.62 -2.56
CA PHE A 142 -13.83 25.77 -2.77
C PHE A 142 -14.93 26.49 -3.54
N ASP A 143 -15.04 27.81 -3.38
CA ASP A 143 -15.96 28.71 -4.09
C ASP A 143 -15.43 28.94 -5.52
N GLN A 144 -15.79 28.06 -6.46
CA GLN A 144 -15.22 28.04 -7.80
C GLN A 144 -15.78 29.16 -8.67
N ASP A 145 -17.03 29.55 -8.45
CA ASP A 145 -17.69 30.63 -9.19
C ASP A 145 -17.50 32.01 -8.54
N GLY A 146 -17.03 32.07 -7.29
CA GLY A 146 -16.71 33.29 -6.58
C GLY A 146 -17.95 34.06 -6.10
N ASP A 147 -19.09 33.37 -5.97
CA ASP A 147 -20.35 33.98 -5.55
C ASP A 147 -20.45 34.17 -4.02
N GLY A 148 -19.50 33.62 -3.27
CA GLY A 148 -19.43 33.70 -1.81
C GLY A 148 -20.25 32.65 -1.08
N LEU A 149 -20.79 31.63 -1.77
CA LEU A 149 -21.62 30.56 -1.25
C LEU A 149 -21.19 29.22 -1.84
N LEU A 150 -20.81 28.26 -1.00
CA LEU A 150 -20.52 26.91 -1.48
C LEU A 150 -21.84 26.15 -1.72
N LYS A 151 -22.07 25.63 -2.93
CA LYS A 151 -23.30 24.91 -3.29
C LYS A 151 -23.01 23.55 -3.93
N GLY A 152 -23.95 22.61 -3.76
CA GLY A 152 -23.92 21.32 -4.44
C GLY A 152 -22.58 20.57 -4.26
N ASP A 153 -21.84 20.43 -5.36
CA ASP A 153 -20.56 19.70 -5.41
C ASP A 153 -19.39 20.45 -4.74
N GLU A 154 -19.53 21.77 -4.48
CA GLU A 154 -18.53 22.57 -3.77
C GLU A 154 -18.55 22.29 -2.26
N ILE A 155 -19.68 21.79 -1.75
CA ILE A 155 -19.83 21.39 -0.35
C ILE A 155 -19.15 20.03 -0.15
N ASN A 156 -17.93 20.08 0.37
CA ASN A 156 -17.17 18.89 0.72
C ASN A 156 -17.98 17.96 1.65
N ALA A 157 -17.83 16.64 1.48
CA ALA A 157 -18.58 15.58 2.19
C ALA A 157 -18.61 15.71 3.73
N ARG A 158 -17.68 16.47 4.32
CA ARG A 158 -17.61 16.75 5.76
C ARG A 158 -18.54 17.88 6.22
N LEU A 159 -18.92 18.78 5.33
CA LEU A 159 -19.88 19.86 5.59
C LEU A 159 -21.31 19.41 5.27
N THR A 160 -21.46 18.49 4.32
CA THR A 160 -22.73 17.85 3.97
C THR A 160 -23.23 17.05 5.17
N GLY A 161 -24.27 17.54 5.83
CA GLY A 161 -24.84 16.96 7.06
C GLY A 161 -24.42 17.66 8.36
N SER A 162 -23.62 18.72 8.29
CA SER A 162 -23.46 19.65 9.41
C SER A 162 -24.67 20.58 9.51
N LYS A 163 -24.93 21.11 10.71
CA LYS A 163 -25.97 22.14 10.95
C LYS A 163 -25.76 23.45 10.17
N TYR A 164 -24.64 23.57 9.47
CA TYR A 164 -24.22 24.74 8.70
C TYR A 164 -24.52 24.63 7.20
N ALA A 165 -25.14 23.52 6.77
CA ALA A 165 -25.50 23.27 5.37
C ALA A 165 -26.96 22.77 5.27
N GLU A 166 -27.84 23.22 6.17
CA GLU A 166 -29.24 22.76 6.23
C GLU A 166 -30.09 23.25 5.05
N ASP A 167 -29.75 24.41 4.49
CA ASP A 167 -30.42 25.00 3.32
C ASP A 167 -29.75 24.63 1.99
N GLY A 168 -28.68 23.83 2.02
CA GLY A 168 -27.93 23.39 0.84
C GLY A 168 -26.93 24.41 0.30
N GLU A 169 -26.71 25.52 1.01
CA GLU A 169 -25.70 26.52 0.71
C GLU A 169 -24.81 26.69 1.96
N VAL A 170 -23.53 27.07 1.80
CA VAL A 170 -22.65 27.36 2.94
C VAL A 170 -21.95 28.69 2.70
N SER A 171 -22.33 29.70 3.47
CA SER A 171 -21.67 31.01 3.45
C SER A 171 -20.29 30.98 4.10
N LEU A 172 -19.48 32.01 3.85
CA LEU A 172 -18.17 32.17 4.50
C LEU A 172 -18.27 32.15 6.03
N GLU A 173 -19.33 32.75 6.59
CA GLU A 173 -19.57 32.84 8.03
C GLU A 173 -19.88 31.45 8.62
N GLU A 174 -20.71 30.67 7.95
CA GLU A 174 -21.04 29.29 8.32
C GLU A 174 -19.84 28.36 8.20
N PHE A 175 -19.04 28.52 7.14
CA PHE A 175 -17.80 27.77 6.95
C PHE A 175 -16.79 28.05 8.08
N GLN A 176 -16.64 29.32 8.49
CA GLN A 176 -15.79 29.71 9.61
C GLN A 176 -16.28 29.10 10.93
N ALA A 177 -17.58 29.16 11.19
CA ALA A 177 -18.19 28.59 12.39
C ALA A 177 -18.00 27.05 12.44
N ALA A 178 -18.25 26.36 11.33
CA ALA A 178 -18.01 24.92 11.21
C ALA A 178 -16.53 24.56 11.46
N PHE A 179 -15.62 25.39 10.95
CA PHE A 179 -14.19 25.17 11.13
C PHE A 179 -13.73 25.43 12.57
N GLU A 180 -14.24 26.46 13.24
CA GLU A 180 -13.98 26.72 14.65
C GLU A 180 -14.50 25.58 15.54
N GLU A 181 -15.69 25.04 15.26
CA GLU A 181 -16.22 23.88 15.98
C GLU A 181 -15.34 22.63 15.77
N MET A 182 -14.87 22.39 14.56
CA MET A 182 -13.95 21.28 14.26
C MET A 182 -12.60 21.47 14.96
N ARG A 183 -12.08 22.71 14.99
CA ARG A 183 -10.85 23.04 15.71
C ARG A 183 -11.02 22.89 17.23
N ALA A 184 -12.16 23.31 17.77
CA ALA A 184 -12.49 23.15 19.18
C ALA A 184 -12.63 21.68 19.56
N SER A 185 -13.27 20.86 18.73
CA SER A 185 -13.39 19.41 18.96
C SER A 185 -12.04 18.70 18.86
N MET A 186 -11.15 19.09 17.94
CA MET A 186 -9.77 18.59 17.90
C MET A 186 -8.92 19.07 19.07
N SER A 187 -9.17 20.28 19.59
CA SER A 187 -8.48 20.80 20.77
C SER A 187 -8.98 20.19 22.08
N ALA A 188 -10.27 19.82 22.15
CA ALA A 188 -10.88 19.18 23.32
C ALA A 188 -10.70 17.65 23.30
N GLY A 189 -10.64 17.06 22.12
CA GLY A 189 -10.42 15.63 21.87
C GLY A 189 -8.95 15.23 21.87
N GLY A 190 -8.32 15.24 23.05
CA GLY A 190 -7.14 14.40 23.31
C GLY A 190 -5.81 14.94 22.79
N GLY A 191 -5.11 15.65 23.68
CA GLY A 191 -3.67 15.88 23.57
C GLY A 191 -2.89 14.56 23.57
N HIS A 192 -2.67 13.99 22.38
CA HIS A 192 -1.48 13.18 22.15
C HIS A 192 -0.31 14.16 22.06
N ASN A 193 0.28 14.39 23.23
CA ASN A 193 1.53 15.09 23.38
C ASN A 193 2.59 14.35 22.54
N HIS A 194 2.76 14.73 21.28
CA HIS A 194 3.97 14.42 20.52
C HIS A 194 5.08 15.25 21.16
N GLY A 195 5.56 14.75 22.30
CA GLY A 195 6.68 15.30 23.02
C GLY A 195 7.84 15.46 22.05
N GLY A 196 8.33 16.70 21.94
CA GLY A 196 9.56 17.03 21.25
C GLY A 196 10.71 16.24 21.87
N GLY A 197 10.97 15.07 21.32
CA GLY A 197 12.17 14.29 21.58
C GLY A 197 13.33 14.95 20.86
N GLY A 198 14.03 15.84 21.56
CA GLY A 198 15.37 16.25 21.17
C GLY A 198 16.26 15.01 21.15
N HIS A 199 16.65 14.56 19.95
CA HIS A 199 17.68 13.54 19.78
C HIS A 199 19.05 14.17 20.01
N GLY A 200 19.39 14.30 21.30
CA GLY A 200 20.76 14.53 21.76
C GLY A 200 21.34 13.25 22.31
N GLY A 201 22.50 12.83 21.78
CA GLY A 201 23.50 12.10 22.55
C GLY A 201 23.52 10.59 22.39
N GLY A 202 24.46 10.13 21.56
CA GLY A 202 25.52 9.17 21.93
C GLY A 202 25.12 7.91 22.70
N GLY A 203 25.05 6.79 21.98
CA GLY A 203 24.97 5.47 22.58
C GLY A 203 25.30 4.37 21.57
N GLN A 204 26.58 4.21 21.24
CA GLN A 204 27.09 3.03 20.54
C GLN A 204 27.02 1.82 21.48
N GLY A 205 25.92 1.07 21.39
CA GLY A 205 25.77 -0.26 21.98
C GLY A 205 25.74 -1.31 20.87
N PRO A 206 26.64 -2.31 20.86
CA PRO A 206 26.60 -3.41 19.91
C PRO A 206 25.58 -4.44 20.40
N GLY A 207 24.32 -4.31 19.97
CA GLY A 207 23.28 -5.26 20.37
C GLY A 207 21.89 -4.99 19.79
N GLY A 208 21.81 -4.24 18.69
CA GLY A 208 20.54 -3.85 18.06
C GLY A 208 19.80 -5.05 17.48
N GLN A 209 18.86 -5.57 18.26
CA GLN A 209 17.78 -6.43 17.79
C GLN A 209 17.09 -5.68 16.65
N ARG A 210 17.36 -6.10 15.41
CA ARG A 210 16.72 -5.65 14.18
C ARG A 210 15.21 -5.91 14.26
N GLY A 211 14.49 -4.99 14.90
CA GLY A 211 13.06 -4.80 14.69
C GLY A 211 12.89 -4.24 13.29
N GLY A 212 12.98 -5.11 12.29
CA GLY A 212 12.64 -4.78 10.92
C GLY A 212 11.19 -4.34 10.95
N ASN A 213 11.00 -3.02 10.89
CA ASN A 213 9.75 -2.38 10.55
C ASN A 213 9.45 -2.76 9.10
N ARG A 214 9.09 -4.04 8.92
CA ARG A 214 8.54 -4.58 7.69
C ARG A 214 7.18 -3.92 7.63
N GLY A 215 7.13 -2.74 7.01
CA GLY A 215 5.89 -2.14 6.57
C GLY A 215 5.15 -3.23 5.81
N ALA A 216 4.16 -3.83 6.49
CA ALA A 216 3.12 -4.53 5.78
C ALA A 216 2.60 -3.52 4.73
N PRO A 217 2.26 -3.96 3.51
CA PRO A 217 1.69 -3.07 2.50
C PRO A 217 0.36 -2.54 3.02
N THR A 218 0.38 -1.47 3.80
CA THR A 218 -0.77 -0.82 4.44
C THR A 218 -1.36 0.28 3.56
N ALA A 219 -0.79 0.52 2.38
CA ALA A 219 -1.19 1.56 1.44
C ALA A 219 -2.07 1.08 0.27
N THR A 220 -2.32 -0.23 0.10
CA THR A 220 -3.10 -0.70 -1.06
C THR A 220 -4.59 -0.39 -0.94
N THR A 221 -5.11 -0.29 0.29
CA THR A 221 -6.57 -0.25 0.51
C THR A 221 -7.19 1.11 0.17
N SER A 222 -6.43 2.20 0.28
CA SER A 222 -6.88 3.51 -0.22
C SER A 222 -6.87 3.58 -1.75
N GLU A 223 -5.90 2.95 -2.40
CA GLU A 223 -5.79 2.94 -3.85
C GLU A 223 -6.89 2.08 -4.49
N ASP A 224 -7.23 0.94 -3.87
CA ASP A 224 -8.31 0.07 -4.32
C ASP A 224 -9.68 0.73 -4.21
N ALA A 225 -9.92 1.44 -3.10
CA ALA A 225 -11.12 2.26 -2.97
C ALA A 225 -11.16 3.39 -4.01
N ALA A 226 -10.03 4.04 -4.28
CA ALA A 226 -9.93 5.09 -5.30
C ALA A 226 -10.21 4.54 -6.70
N LEU A 227 -9.72 3.33 -7.03
CA LEU A 227 -10.03 2.64 -8.28
C LEU A 227 -11.52 2.40 -8.43
N LEU A 228 -12.19 1.90 -7.39
CA LEU A 228 -13.63 1.67 -7.43
C LEU A 228 -14.42 2.96 -7.68
N VAL A 229 -14.05 4.05 -7.00
CA VAL A 229 -14.68 5.37 -7.18
C VAL A 229 -14.41 5.91 -8.58
N SER A 230 -13.26 5.60 -9.18
CA SER A 230 -12.95 6.05 -10.54
C SER A 230 -13.84 5.43 -11.62
N PHE A 231 -14.59 4.36 -11.30
CA PHE A 231 -15.55 3.77 -12.24
C PHE A 231 -16.78 4.66 -12.46
N ASP A 232 -17.12 5.52 -11.50
CA ASP A 232 -18.21 6.50 -11.61
C ASP A 232 -17.65 7.83 -12.15
N GLN A 233 -17.43 7.88 -13.47
CA GLN A 233 -16.71 8.97 -14.14
C GLN A 233 -17.50 10.28 -14.14
N ASN A 234 -18.82 10.17 -14.32
CA ASN A 234 -19.73 11.31 -14.36
C ASN A 234 -20.25 11.71 -12.96
N ARG A 235 -19.92 10.94 -11.91
CA ARG A 235 -20.31 11.15 -10.50
C ARG A 235 -21.82 11.05 -10.25
N ASP A 236 -22.54 10.29 -11.07
CA ASP A 236 -23.97 10.05 -10.88
C ASP A 236 -24.26 8.91 -9.89
N ARG A 237 -23.21 8.28 -9.34
CA ARG A 237 -23.25 7.15 -8.38
C ARG A 237 -23.80 5.87 -8.98
N VAL A 238 -23.81 5.76 -10.29
CA VAL A 238 -24.13 4.56 -11.05
C VAL A 238 -22.87 4.19 -11.83
N ILE A 239 -22.55 2.90 -11.86
CA ILE A 239 -21.43 2.40 -12.67
C ILE A 239 -22.02 1.77 -13.92
N GLU A 240 -21.65 2.30 -15.08
CA GLU A 240 -21.94 1.72 -16.39
C GLU A 240 -20.70 1.00 -16.97
N LEU A 241 -20.93 -0.03 -17.79
CA LEU A 241 -19.84 -0.83 -18.40
C LEU A 241 -18.82 0.00 -19.20
N PRO A 242 -19.23 0.99 -20.04
CA PRO A 242 -18.28 1.82 -20.77
C PRO A 242 -17.35 2.62 -19.84
N GLU A 243 -17.85 3.03 -18.67
CA GLU A 243 -17.09 3.82 -17.71
C GLU A 243 -15.99 2.98 -17.05
N ILE A 244 -16.25 1.70 -16.77
CA ILE A 244 -15.23 0.79 -16.22
C ILE A 244 -14.04 0.68 -17.16
N LYS A 245 -14.29 0.44 -18.45
CA LYS A 245 -13.21 0.30 -19.45
C LYS A 245 -12.40 1.60 -19.56
N LEU A 246 -13.08 2.75 -19.59
CA LEU A 246 -12.44 4.06 -19.63
C LEU A 246 -11.61 4.33 -18.37
N ALA A 247 -12.16 4.05 -17.20
CA ALA A 247 -11.49 4.24 -15.91
C ALA A 247 -10.25 3.33 -15.79
N LEU A 248 -10.35 2.07 -16.22
CA LEU A 248 -9.21 1.16 -16.24
C LEU A 248 -8.11 1.64 -17.20
N SER A 249 -8.46 2.14 -18.39
CA SER A 249 -7.45 2.66 -19.31
C SER A 249 -6.76 3.90 -18.73
N GLN A 250 -7.53 4.82 -18.13
CA GLN A 250 -7.00 6.01 -17.48
C GLN A 250 -6.11 5.67 -16.28
N GLU A 251 -6.48 4.69 -15.46
CA GLU A 251 -5.67 4.26 -14.32
C GLU A 251 -4.35 3.64 -14.79
N VAL A 252 -4.37 2.78 -15.81
CA VAL A 252 -3.14 2.20 -16.39
C VAL A 252 -2.25 3.30 -16.95
N GLU A 253 -2.80 4.25 -17.69
CA GLU A 253 -2.04 5.38 -18.23
C GLU A 253 -1.47 6.26 -17.11
N ARG A 254 -2.28 6.62 -16.11
CA ARG A 254 -1.84 7.43 -14.95
C ARG A 254 -0.70 6.76 -14.19
N LEU A 255 -0.80 5.46 -13.92
CA LEU A 255 0.25 4.69 -13.23
C LEU A 255 1.51 4.56 -14.09
N THR A 256 1.36 4.37 -15.41
CA THR A 256 2.49 4.33 -16.35
C THR A 256 3.22 5.68 -16.34
N GLN A 257 2.50 6.79 -16.53
CA GLN A 257 3.05 8.14 -16.49
C GLN A 257 3.71 8.47 -15.15
N ALA A 258 3.12 8.04 -14.02
CA ALA A 258 3.72 8.23 -12.70
C ALA A 258 5.11 7.57 -12.59
N ARG A 259 5.31 6.41 -13.23
CA ARG A 259 6.61 5.73 -13.28
C ARG A 259 7.56 6.38 -14.28
N MET A 260 7.06 6.86 -15.41
CA MET A 260 7.85 7.64 -16.39
C MET A 260 8.38 8.96 -15.84
N THR A 261 7.93 9.43 -14.67
CA THR A 261 8.57 10.59 -14.00
C THR A 261 10.04 10.35 -13.58
N LEU A 262 10.48 9.09 -13.61
CA LEU A 262 11.86 8.68 -13.35
C LEU A 262 12.76 8.89 -14.57
N ASP A 263 12.22 8.81 -15.78
CA ASP A 263 12.90 9.15 -17.04
C ASP A 263 13.14 10.68 -17.05
N LYS A 264 14.38 11.08 -16.75
CA LYS A 264 14.80 12.48 -16.60
C LYS A 264 15.22 13.10 -17.91
N ASP A 265 15.79 12.31 -18.81
CA ASP A 265 16.22 12.79 -20.12
C ASP A 265 15.14 12.66 -21.21
N GLN A 266 14.00 12.06 -20.86
CA GLN A 266 12.80 11.90 -21.70
C GLN A 266 13.08 11.08 -22.95
N ASP A 267 13.93 10.06 -22.85
CA ASP A 267 14.26 9.18 -23.95
C ASP A 267 13.24 8.04 -24.17
N GLY A 268 12.26 7.92 -23.26
CA GLY A 268 11.20 6.90 -23.30
C GLY A 268 11.55 5.61 -22.57
N ALA A 269 12.69 5.56 -21.88
CA ALA A 269 13.10 4.45 -21.05
C ALA A 269 13.69 4.93 -19.71
N ILE A 270 13.69 4.05 -18.72
CA ILE A 270 14.32 4.33 -17.42
C ILE A 270 15.66 3.62 -17.37
N SER A 271 16.74 4.38 -17.40
CA SER A 271 18.10 3.86 -17.25
C SER A 271 18.37 3.35 -15.83
N LYS A 272 19.39 2.51 -15.66
CA LYS A 272 19.85 2.06 -14.33
C LYS A 272 20.16 3.23 -13.39
N SER A 273 20.80 4.28 -13.91
CA SER A 273 21.18 5.46 -13.13
C SER A 273 19.97 6.24 -12.62
N GLU A 274 18.91 6.35 -13.42
CA GLU A 274 17.68 7.03 -13.03
C GLU A 274 16.89 6.23 -12.01
N PHE A 275 16.81 4.91 -12.21
CA PHE A 275 16.20 4.01 -11.23
C PHE A 275 16.95 4.03 -9.90
N ALA A 276 18.28 4.04 -9.93
CA ALA A 276 19.12 4.09 -8.73
C ALA A 276 18.92 5.39 -7.95
N ALA A 277 18.73 6.52 -8.65
CA ALA A 277 18.50 7.81 -8.03
C ALA A 277 17.18 7.89 -7.24
N GLN A 278 16.22 6.99 -7.49
CA GLN A 278 14.97 6.92 -6.72
C GLN A 278 15.15 6.21 -5.36
N VAL A 279 16.12 5.31 -5.24
CA VAL A 279 16.29 4.50 -4.04
C VAL A 279 17.38 5.09 -3.16
N GLU A 280 16.97 5.77 -2.09
CA GLU A 280 17.90 6.17 -1.03
C GLU A 280 18.43 4.91 -0.32
N SER A 281 19.74 4.67 -0.42
CA SER A 281 20.42 3.65 0.37
C SER A 281 21.00 4.26 1.64
N ASP A 282 20.67 3.65 2.78
CA ASP A 282 21.22 4.02 4.09
C ASP A 282 22.74 3.75 4.19
N ASP A 283 23.26 2.83 3.37
CA ASP A 283 24.67 2.43 3.39
C ASP A 283 25.26 2.44 1.97
N PRO A 284 25.94 3.54 1.57
CA PRO A 284 26.54 3.64 0.24
C PRO A 284 27.63 2.59 0.00
N ALA A 285 28.20 1.97 1.05
CA ALA A 285 29.20 0.90 0.88
C ALA A 285 28.59 -0.43 0.39
N THR A 286 27.25 -0.56 0.41
CA THR A 286 26.54 -1.72 -0.11
C THR A 286 26.10 -1.57 -1.57
N LEU A 287 26.32 -0.39 -2.14
CA LEU A 287 26.00 -0.10 -3.53
C LEU A 287 27.08 -0.67 -4.45
N ASP A 288 26.65 -1.27 -5.55
CA ASP A 288 27.52 -1.71 -6.63
C ASP A 288 27.89 -0.57 -7.59
N GLU A 289 28.57 -0.90 -8.70
CA GLU A 289 29.03 0.07 -9.69
C GLU A 289 27.89 0.83 -10.38
N ASP A 290 26.68 0.26 -10.42
CA ASP A 290 25.48 0.88 -11.00
C ASP A 290 24.71 1.71 -9.94
N GLY A 291 25.20 1.78 -8.70
CA GLY A 291 24.52 2.47 -7.61
C GLY A 291 23.36 1.67 -7.01
N PHE A 292 23.27 0.36 -7.29
CA PHE A 292 22.24 -0.50 -6.74
C PHE A 292 22.70 -1.24 -5.50
N ASP A 293 21.80 -1.39 -4.53
CA ASP A 293 21.92 -2.48 -3.57
C ASP A 293 21.41 -3.80 -4.21
N ARG A 294 21.63 -4.93 -3.54
CA ARG A 294 21.19 -6.24 -4.03
C ARG A 294 19.68 -6.30 -4.31
N ARG A 295 18.85 -5.60 -3.52
CA ARG A 295 17.39 -5.63 -3.64
C ARG A 295 16.93 -4.77 -4.82
N THR A 296 17.45 -3.56 -4.96
CA THR A 296 17.16 -2.66 -6.09
C THR A 296 17.57 -3.30 -7.41
N ARG A 297 18.73 -3.95 -7.46
CA ARG A 297 19.15 -4.72 -8.64
C ARG A 297 18.16 -5.84 -8.99
N MET A 298 17.66 -6.58 -7.99
CA MET A 298 16.63 -7.60 -8.23
C MET A 298 15.28 -7.02 -8.68
N MET A 299 14.95 -5.79 -8.25
CA MET A 299 13.75 -5.09 -8.73
C MET A 299 13.93 -4.63 -10.18
N PHE A 300 15.04 -3.95 -10.49
CA PHE A 300 15.35 -3.51 -11.84
C PHE A 300 15.33 -4.68 -12.83
N ASN A 301 16.08 -5.76 -12.55
CA ASN A 301 16.14 -6.94 -13.42
C ASN A 301 14.81 -7.71 -13.55
N ARG A 302 13.86 -7.48 -12.64
CA ARG A 302 12.51 -8.05 -12.76
C ARG A 302 11.66 -7.22 -13.70
N GLU A 303 11.97 -5.94 -13.82
CA GLU A 303 11.19 -4.99 -14.58
C GLU A 303 11.69 -4.85 -16.02
N ASP A 304 13.01 -4.82 -16.19
CA ASP A 304 13.75 -4.98 -17.45
C ASP A 304 13.64 -6.45 -17.91
N THR A 305 12.60 -6.72 -18.70
CA THR A 305 12.15 -8.07 -19.05
C THR A 305 13.04 -8.67 -20.13
N ASP A 306 13.52 -7.86 -21.06
CA ASP A 306 14.44 -8.29 -22.12
C ASP A 306 15.93 -8.18 -21.74
N GLN A 307 16.24 -7.60 -20.57
CA GLN A 307 17.57 -7.48 -19.96
C GLN A 307 18.51 -6.60 -20.79
N ASP A 308 17.99 -5.59 -21.48
CA ASP A 308 18.78 -4.68 -22.28
C ASP A 308 19.48 -3.57 -21.44
N GLY A 309 19.12 -3.46 -20.17
CA GLY A 309 19.66 -2.51 -19.21
C GLY A 309 18.89 -1.20 -19.10
N ALA A 310 17.72 -1.09 -19.73
CA ALA A 310 16.76 -0.01 -19.59
C ALA A 310 15.36 -0.59 -19.33
N ILE A 311 14.44 0.20 -18.77
CA ILE A 311 13.04 -0.21 -18.62
C ILE A 311 12.19 0.68 -19.52
N THR A 312 11.68 0.14 -20.61
CA THR A 312 10.88 0.85 -21.61
C THR A 312 9.47 1.20 -21.11
N GLU A 313 8.82 2.18 -21.73
CA GLU A 313 7.41 2.50 -21.45
C GLU A 313 6.50 1.27 -21.61
N GLU A 314 6.74 0.43 -22.63
CA GLU A 314 5.97 -0.79 -22.87
C GLU A 314 6.09 -1.80 -21.72
N GLU A 315 7.29 -2.01 -21.19
CA GLU A 315 7.52 -2.90 -20.04
C GLU A 315 6.86 -2.37 -18.78
N ILE A 316 6.94 -1.06 -18.54
CA ILE A 316 6.26 -0.38 -17.44
C ILE A 316 4.74 -0.60 -17.57
N LYS A 317 4.19 -0.34 -18.75
CA LYS A 317 2.75 -0.50 -19.02
C LYS A 317 2.31 -1.95 -18.84
N GLN A 318 3.10 -2.91 -19.28
CA GLN A 318 2.81 -4.33 -19.11
C GLN A 318 2.79 -4.72 -17.62
N GLN A 319 3.75 -4.22 -16.83
CA GLN A 319 3.76 -4.44 -15.38
C GLN A 319 2.56 -3.78 -14.69
N VAL A 320 2.21 -2.56 -15.09
CA VAL A 320 1.03 -1.86 -14.58
C VAL A 320 -0.24 -2.64 -14.92
N LEU A 321 -0.37 -3.16 -16.14
CA LEU A 321 -1.47 -4.03 -16.55
C LEU A 321 -1.53 -5.30 -15.69
N GLN A 322 -0.39 -5.94 -15.38
CA GLN A 322 -0.36 -7.09 -14.48
C GLN A 322 -0.74 -6.75 -13.04
N GLN A 323 -0.34 -5.58 -12.53
CA GLN A 323 -0.71 -5.12 -11.20
C GLN A 323 -2.21 -4.80 -11.12
N THR A 324 -2.72 -3.99 -12.06
CA THR A 324 -4.13 -3.64 -12.17
C THR A 324 -5.00 -4.86 -12.42
N GLY A 325 -4.56 -5.80 -13.28
CA GLY A 325 -5.27 -7.06 -13.54
C GLY A 325 -5.45 -7.90 -12.30
N ARG A 326 -4.44 -7.99 -11.43
CA ARG A 326 -4.58 -8.69 -10.14
C ARG A 326 -5.57 -8.00 -9.19
N ARG A 327 -5.58 -6.66 -9.17
CA ARG A 327 -6.53 -5.86 -8.36
C ARG A 327 -7.96 -6.07 -8.86
N VAL A 328 -8.16 -5.99 -10.16
CA VAL A 328 -9.43 -6.20 -10.86
C VAL A 328 -9.94 -7.63 -10.67
N LEU A 329 -9.08 -8.64 -10.83
CA LEU A 329 -9.44 -10.04 -10.61
C LEU A 329 -9.84 -10.30 -9.15
N ALA A 330 -9.10 -9.75 -8.19
CA ALA A 330 -9.45 -9.84 -6.77
C ALA A 330 -10.79 -9.15 -6.45
N LEU A 331 -11.05 -7.99 -7.08
CA LEU A 331 -12.32 -7.27 -6.96
C LEU A 331 -13.47 -8.08 -7.60
N GLY A 332 -13.26 -8.64 -8.78
CA GLY A 332 -14.25 -9.47 -9.48
C GLY A 332 -14.64 -10.70 -8.66
N TYR A 333 -13.67 -11.35 -8.00
CA TYR A 333 -13.98 -12.40 -7.01
C TYR A 333 -14.79 -11.84 -5.83
N CYS A 334 -14.44 -10.68 -5.26
CA CYS A 334 -15.24 -10.11 -4.17
C CYS A 334 -16.70 -9.84 -4.59
N LEU A 335 -16.92 -9.41 -5.83
CA LEU A 335 -18.25 -9.15 -6.38
C LEU A 335 -19.03 -10.45 -6.64
N GLU A 336 -18.40 -11.44 -7.29
CA GLU A 336 -19.00 -12.77 -7.53
C GLU A 336 -19.35 -13.48 -6.21
N PHE A 337 -18.68 -13.10 -5.11
CA PHE A 337 -18.78 -13.71 -3.79
C PHE A 337 -19.38 -12.82 -2.71
N ALA A 338 -20.09 -11.77 -3.10
CA ALA A 338 -20.76 -10.87 -2.16
C ALA A 338 -21.76 -11.61 -1.23
N ASP A 339 -22.39 -12.67 -1.73
CA ASP A 339 -23.36 -13.51 -1.02
C ASP A 339 -22.78 -14.81 -0.47
N LEU A 340 -21.45 -14.95 -0.41
CA LEU A 340 -20.79 -16.19 -0.02
C LEU A 340 -21.00 -16.52 1.47
N ASP A 341 -21.05 -15.49 2.33
CA ASP A 341 -21.40 -15.62 3.76
C ASP A 341 -22.93 -15.78 3.94
N ALA A 342 -23.44 -16.92 3.46
CA ALA A 342 -24.86 -17.21 3.46
C ALA A 342 -25.44 -17.31 4.88
N ASN A 343 -24.62 -17.69 5.86
CA ASN A 343 -25.02 -17.88 7.25
C ASN A 343 -24.85 -16.59 8.10
N ARG A 344 -24.15 -15.57 7.57
CA ARG A 344 -23.86 -14.26 8.18
C ARG A 344 -22.98 -14.35 9.44
N ASP A 345 -22.06 -15.31 9.50
CA ASP A 345 -21.11 -15.50 10.59
C ASP A 345 -19.80 -14.73 10.41
N GLN A 346 -19.69 -13.95 9.33
CA GLN A 346 -18.50 -13.17 8.95
C GLN A 346 -17.28 -14.05 8.64
N GLN A 347 -17.51 -15.31 8.29
CA GLN A 347 -16.49 -16.26 7.90
C GLN A 347 -16.89 -16.95 6.60
N ILE A 348 -15.88 -17.45 5.91
CA ILE A 348 -15.99 -18.12 4.62
C ILE A 348 -15.51 -19.55 4.81
N SER A 349 -16.47 -20.46 4.85
CA SER A 349 -16.23 -21.90 5.00
C SER A 349 -15.95 -22.57 3.65
N ALA A 350 -15.29 -23.74 3.69
CA ALA A 350 -15.08 -24.56 2.50
C ALA A 350 -16.40 -24.98 1.83
N ASP A 351 -17.45 -25.20 2.62
CA ASP A 351 -18.78 -25.59 2.12
C ASP A 351 -19.45 -24.46 1.34
N GLU A 352 -19.30 -23.21 1.78
CA GLU A 352 -19.82 -22.03 1.06
C GLU A 352 -19.09 -21.83 -0.27
N VAL A 353 -17.76 -21.95 -0.29
CA VAL A 353 -16.97 -21.90 -1.53
C VAL A 353 -17.38 -23.02 -2.50
N THR A 354 -17.59 -24.24 -1.99
CA THR A 354 -17.95 -25.40 -2.81
C THR A 354 -19.35 -25.27 -3.41
N LYS A 355 -20.31 -24.69 -2.67
CA LYS A 355 -21.69 -24.45 -3.17
C LYS A 355 -21.73 -23.56 -4.40
N LEU A 356 -20.73 -22.71 -4.59
CA LEU A 356 -20.64 -21.80 -5.73
C LEU A 356 -20.02 -22.45 -6.97
N GLY A 357 -19.52 -23.68 -6.85
CA GLY A 357 -19.01 -24.46 -7.98
C GLY A 357 -17.69 -23.95 -8.57
N SER A 358 -17.03 -22.96 -7.95
CA SER A 358 -15.74 -22.44 -8.40
C SER A 358 -14.59 -23.26 -7.85
N THR A 359 -14.17 -24.28 -8.60
CA THR A 359 -13.00 -25.10 -8.25
C THR A 359 -11.72 -24.25 -8.19
N GLU A 360 -11.60 -23.26 -9.08
CA GLU A 360 -10.43 -22.37 -9.11
C GLU A 360 -10.28 -21.57 -7.82
N LEU A 361 -11.37 -21.05 -7.26
CA LEU A 361 -11.32 -20.27 -6.03
C LEU A 361 -10.95 -21.14 -4.83
N SER A 362 -11.51 -22.35 -4.76
CA SER A 362 -11.15 -23.33 -3.73
C SER A 362 -9.64 -23.60 -3.74
N ASP A 363 -9.06 -23.80 -4.93
CA ASP A 363 -7.63 -24.01 -5.10
C ASP A 363 -6.81 -22.75 -4.75
N LEU A 364 -7.30 -21.56 -5.12
CA LEU A 364 -6.63 -20.28 -4.87
C LEU A 364 -6.58 -19.95 -3.37
N LEU A 365 -7.69 -20.14 -2.67
CA LEU A 365 -7.83 -19.85 -1.24
C LEU A 365 -7.11 -20.90 -0.38
N ALA A 366 -7.07 -22.16 -0.85
CA ALA A 366 -6.56 -23.30 -0.10
C ALA A 366 -7.20 -23.41 1.29
N ILE A 367 -8.51 -23.12 1.39
CA ILE A 367 -9.28 -23.28 2.62
C ILE A 367 -9.44 -24.78 2.86
N SER A 368 -8.71 -25.30 3.85
CA SER A 368 -9.03 -26.60 4.43
C SER A 368 -10.31 -26.46 5.26
N GLY A 369 -11.16 -27.48 5.26
CA GLY A 369 -12.43 -27.46 6.02
C GLY A 369 -12.30 -27.23 7.54
N GLU A 370 -11.08 -27.22 8.09
CA GLU A 370 -10.82 -27.01 9.52
C GLU A 370 -10.68 -25.54 9.94
N GLU A 371 -10.36 -24.62 9.02
CA GLU A 371 -10.13 -23.21 9.34
C GLU A 371 -10.89 -22.30 8.36
N PRO A 372 -12.08 -21.80 8.73
CA PRO A 372 -12.81 -20.85 7.89
C PRO A 372 -12.06 -19.51 7.82
N LEU A 373 -12.15 -18.84 6.67
CA LEU A 373 -11.46 -17.58 6.42
C LEU A 373 -12.34 -16.41 6.88
N PRO A 374 -11.86 -15.48 7.73
CA PRO A 374 -12.63 -14.28 8.06
C PRO A 374 -12.96 -13.47 6.79
N CYS A 375 -14.22 -13.02 6.62
CA CYS A 375 -14.64 -12.25 5.45
C CYS A 375 -13.73 -11.05 5.21
N GLU A 376 -13.38 -10.30 6.26
CA GLU A 376 -12.48 -9.13 6.17
C GLU A 376 -11.07 -9.45 5.65
N ALA A 377 -10.65 -10.71 5.71
CA ALA A 377 -9.35 -11.15 5.20
C ALA A 377 -9.43 -11.69 3.76
N PHE A 378 -10.63 -11.82 3.18
CA PHE A 378 -10.87 -12.44 1.87
C PHE A 378 -10.09 -11.73 0.77
N TYR A 379 -10.33 -10.43 0.58
CA TYR A 379 -9.69 -9.65 -0.48
C TYR A 379 -8.16 -9.72 -0.41
N ALA A 380 -7.59 -9.46 0.78
CA ALA A 380 -6.14 -9.46 0.98
C ALA A 380 -5.52 -10.85 0.74
N THR A 381 -6.25 -11.92 1.07
CA THR A 381 -5.81 -13.30 0.85
C THR A 381 -5.80 -13.62 -0.64
N ILE A 382 -6.90 -13.34 -1.36
CA ILE A 382 -7.01 -13.53 -2.80
C ILE A 382 -5.91 -12.75 -3.53
N TYR A 383 -5.78 -11.45 -3.24
CA TYR A 383 -4.80 -10.59 -3.88
C TYR A 383 -3.36 -11.12 -3.69
N ARG A 384 -3.01 -11.54 -2.47
CA ARG A 384 -1.69 -12.12 -2.17
C ARG A 384 -1.45 -13.45 -2.90
N ARG A 385 -2.49 -14.27 -3.06
CA ARG A 385 -2.40 -15.56 -3.77
C ARG A 385 -2.23 -15.35 -5.27
N LEU A 386 -2.98 -14.41 -5.85
CA LEU A 386 -2.83 -13.99 -7.24
C LEU A 386 -1.43 -13.41 -7.52
N ALA A 387 -0.82 -12.72 -6.56
CA ALA A 387 0.53 -12.21 -6.71
C ALA A 387 1.65 -13.27 -6.68
N ARG A 388 1.33 -14.51 -6.27
CA ARG A 388 2.27 -15.65 -6.22
C ARG A 388 2.14 -16.61 -7.40
N ARG A 389 1.00 -16.57 -8.11
CA ARG A 389 0.89 -17.16 -9.44
C ARG A 389 1.72 -16.29 -10.39
#